data_AF-A0AAE1LD82-F1
#
_entry.id   AF-A0AAE1LD82-F1
#
_cell.length_a   1.000
_cell.length_b   1.000
_cell.length_c   1.000
_cell.angle_alpha   90.00
_cell.angle_beta   90.00
_cell.angle_gamma   90.00
#
_symmetry.space_group_name_H-M   'P 1'
#
loop_
_entity.id
_entity.type
_entity.pdbx_description
1 polymer ?
#
loop_
_entity_poly.entity_id
_entity_poly.type
_entity_poly.pdbx_seq_one_letter_code
_entity_poly.pdbx_strand_id
1 'polypeptide(L)'
;MADFATGGTHQQPKGWNALRKHVMDYKIDVALWATRIANLLFTIGYFIPLFWNPYNAYYKALMANAATSALRLHQRLHPVSFTRQFFMQLMTEDSCHYLFYAMIFLYVPPVTLVLLPVALFSLLHAASYSLQLLDTLGQNSWWGARLAISIVEFQSRNILRLISFTEIFLMPFTVVLILLGRAGLFTPFMYYQFLLMRYRSRRNPYTRNMFLELRALLENAANKPSTPAFLRNIIMSIVTFTCRLAPEMPAQ
;
A
#
# COMPACT_ATOMS: atom_id res chain seq x y z
N MET A 1 51.12 19.95 25.77
CA MET A 1 50.45 18.70 26.20
C MET A 1 48.97 18.86 25.90
N ALA A 2 48.41 17.94 25.12
CA ALA A 2 47.09 18.05 24.52
C ALA A 2 46.01 17.45 25.44
N ASP A 3 45.00 18.25 25.80
CA ASP A 3 43.75 17.77 26.38
C ASP A 3 42.69 17.68 25.29
N PHE A 4 42.57 16.50 24.67
CA PHE A 4 41.39 16.12 23.90
C PHE A 4 40.42 15.40 24.84
N ALA A 5 39.54 16.18 25.49
CA ALA A 5 38.41 15.64 26.22
C ALA A 5 37.42 15.02 25.23
N THR A 6 37.24 13.71 25.39
CA THR A 6 36.33 12.83 24.69
C THR A 6 34.89 13.36 24.69
N GLY A 7 34.36 13.68 23.51
CA GLY A 7 32.93 13.87 23.30
C GLY A 7 32.17 12.58 23.63
N GLY A 8 31.34 12.63 24.67
CA GLY A 8 30.47 11.54 25.05
C GLY A 8 29.48 11.22 23.93
N THR A 9 29.75 10.15 23.19
CA THR A 9 28.72 9.51 22.38
C THR A 9 27.77 8.82 23.35
N HIS A 10 26.58 9.39 23.54
CA HIS A 10 25.47 8.69 24.18
C HIS A 10 25.13 7.44 23.35
N GLN A 11 25.83 6.33 23.60
CA GLN A 11 25.44 5.03 23.08
C GLN A 11 24.08 4.70 23.68
N GLN A 12 23.04 4.76 22.84
CA GLN A 12 21.74 4.21 23.20
C GLN A 12 21.97 2.78 23.72
N PRO A 13 21.41 2.41 24.89
CA PRO A 13 21.54 1.05 25.39
C PRO A 13 21.00 0.11 24.30
N LYS A 14 21.75 -0.96 24.01
CA LYS A 14 21.37 -1.99 23.02
C LYS A 14 21.03 -3.29 23.74
N GLY A 15 20.29 -4.16 23.05
CA GLY A 15 19.95 -5.50 23.54
C GLY A 15 18.52 -5.62 24.04
N TRP A 16 18.19 -6.75 24.67
CA TRP A 16 16.82 -7.11 25.05
C TRP A 16 16.12 -6.08 25.95
N ASN A 17 16.85 -5.45 26.87
CA ASN A 17 16.30 -4.42 27.74
C ASN A 17 15.91 -3.15 26.97
N ALA A 18 16.72 -2.77 25.98
CA ALA A 18 16.44 -1.64 25.10
C ALA A 18 15.26 -1.93 24.17
N LEU A 19 15.20 -3.14 23.61
CA LEU A 19 14.04 -3.58 22.82
C LEU A 19 12.76 -3.59 23.66
N ARG A 20 12.80 -4.14 24.88
CA ARG A 20 11.65 -4.13 25.79
C ARG A 20 11.17 -2.71 26.08
N LYS A 21 12.11 -1.80 26.37
CA LYS A 21 11.79 -0.38 26.58
C LYS A 21 11.18 0.25 25.33
N HIS A 22 11.79 0.04 24.17
CA HIS A 22 11.27 0.52 22.88
C HIS A 22 9.84 0.03 22.62
N VAL A 23 9.55 -1.25 22.88
CA VAL A 23 8.20 -1.82 22.72
C VAL A 23 7.18 -1.18 23.67
N MET A 24 7.59 -0.87 24.91
CA MET A 24 6.72 -0.20 25.88
C MET A 24 6.47 1.27 25.52
N ASP A 25 7.47 1.96 24.96
CA ASP A 25 7.39 3.38 24.62
C ASP A 25 6.65 3.60 23.28
N TYR A 26 6.81 2.70 22.30
CA TYR A 26 6.27 2.83 20.94
C TYR A 26 5.17 1.80 20.61
N LYS A 27 4.20 1.63 21.53
CA LYS A 27 3.15 0.60 21.43
C LYS A 27 2.38 0.62 20.10
N ILE A 28 2.04 1.80 19.60
CA ILE A 28 1.29 1.94 18.34
C ILE A 28 2.14 1.51 17.14
N ASP A 29 3.42 1.89 17.09
CA ASP A 29 4.29 1.51 15.97
C ASP A 29 4.56 0.00 15.97
N VAL A 30 4.71 -0.61 17.15
CA VAL A 30 4.80 -2.08 17.29
C VAL A 30 3.51 -2.75 16.84
N ALA A 31 2.34 -2.22 17.21
CA ALA A 31 1.05 -2.75 16.78
C ALA A 31 0.87 -2.64 15.25
N LEU A 32 1.28 -1.52 14.65
CA LEU A 32 1.31 -1.34 13.20
C LEU A 32 2.26 -2.34 12.51
N TRP A 33 3.43 -2.58 13.09
CA TRP A 33 4.34 -3.60 12.58
C TRP A 33 3.73 -5.00 12.69
N ALA A 34 3.17 -5.37 13.84
CA ALA A 34 2.57 -6.67 14.06
C ALA A 34 1.39 -6.95 13.11
N THR A 35 0.53 -5.96 12.88
CA THR A 35 -0.60 -6.07 11.93
C THR A 35 -0.13 -6.22 10.48
N ARG A 36 0.97 -5.57 10.08
CA ARG A 36 1.59 -5.77 8.76
C ARG A 36 2.24 -7.14 8.61
N ILE A 37 2.92 -7.63 9.65
CA ILE A 37 3.45 -9.01 9.67
C ILE A 37 2.30 -10.01 9.55
N ALA A 38 1.21 -9.82 10.29
CA ALA A 38 0.03 -10.66 10.18
C ALA A 38 -0.56 -10.66 8.76
N ASN A 39 -0.66 -9.49 8.11
CA ASN A 39 -1.09 -9.39 6.71
C ASN A 39 -0.20 -10.23 5.78
N LEU A 40 1.13 -10.10 5.90
CA LEU A 40 2.07 -10.88 5.11
C LEU A 40 1.92 -12.39 5.35
N LEU A 41 1.81 -12.81 6.61
CA LEU A 41 1.63 -14.23 6.97
C LEU A 41 0.33 -14.80 6.40
N PHE A 42 -0.78 -14.07 6.50
CA PHE A 42 -2.05 -14.50 5.92
C PHE A 42 -2.05 -14.49 4.39
N THR A 43 -1.34 -13.53 3.77
CA THR A 43 -1.13 -13.52 2.32
C THR A 43 -0.34 -14.74 1.87
N ILE A 44 0.74 -15.09 2.58
CA ILE A 44 1.51 -16.32 2.31
C ILE A 44 0.63 -17.56 2.52
N GLY A 45 -0.13 -17.61 3.61
CA GLY A 45 -1.05 -18.71 3.91
C GLY A 45 -2.20 -18.88 2.90
N TYR A 46 -2.56 -17.82 2.16
CA TYR A 46 -3.48 -17.90 1.02
C TYR A 46 -2.88 -18.68 -0.15
N PHE A 47 -1.61 -18.45 -0.49
CA PHE A 47 -0.93 -19.12 -1.60
C PHE A 47 -0.37 -20.50 -1.22
N ILE A 48 0.06 -20.67 0.02
CA ILE A 48 0.69 -21.88 0.55
C ILE A 48 -0.15 -22.38 1.73
N PRO A 49 -1.27 -23.08 1.47
CA PRO A 49 -2.19 -23.53 2.51
C PRO A 49 -1.68 -24.77 3.24
N LEU A 50 -0.57 -24.66 3.96
CA LEU A 50 -0.03 -25.75 4.80
C LEU A 50 -0.89 -25.97 6.05
N PHE A 51 -1.31 -24.87 6.69
CA PHE A 51 -2.01 -24.91 7.98
C PHE A 51 -3.33 -24.11 7.99
N TRP A 52 -3.64 -23.37 6.93
CA TRP A 52 -4.83 -22.52 6.86
C TRP A 52 -5.67 -22.81 5.63
N ASN A 53 -6.97 -22.66 5.81
CA ASN A 53 -7.90 -22.58 4.69
C ASN A 53 -7.60 -21.29 3.89
N PRO A 54 -7.32 -21.36 2.57
CA PRO A 54 -7.01 -20.19 1.74
C PRO A 54 -8.10 -19.11 1.82
N TYR A 55 -9.36 -19.50 1.76
CA TYR A 55 -10.49 -18.57 1.83
C TYR A 55 -10.41 -17.75 3.13
N ASN A 56 -10.22 -18.40 4.27
CA ASN A 56 -10.07 -17.72 5.56
C ASN A 56 -8.80 -16.84 5.61
N ALA A 57 -7.70 -17.30 5.03
CA ALA A 57 -6.45 -16.55 4.97
C ALA A 57 -6.61 -15.25 4.17
N TYR A 58 -7.34 -15.27 3.05
CA TYR A 58 -7.66 -14.07 2.26
C TYR A 58 -8.35 -12.98 3.09
N TYR A 59 -9.45 -13.32 3.77
CA TYR A 59 -10.18 -12.33 4.57
C TYR A 59 -9.38 -11.88 5.79
N LYS A 60 -8.57 -12.76 6.39
CA LYS A 60 -7.66 -12.37 7.48
C LYS A 60 -6.57 -11.41 7.02
N ALA A 61 -6.04 -11.57 5.80
CA ALA A 61 -5.10 -10.61 5.22
C ALA A 61 -5.75 -9.23 5.03
N LEU A 62 -6.99 -9.19 4.50
CA LEU A 62 -7.76 -7.94 4.36
C LEU A 62 -8.12 -7.30 5.69
N MET A 63 -8.49 -8.08 6.70
CA MET A 63 -8.75 -7.59 8.06
C MET A 63 -7.48 -7.05 8.71
N ALA A 64 -6.34 -7.70 8.52
CA ALA A 64 -5.05 -7.19 9.00
C ALA A 64 -4.65 -5.87 8.32
N ASN A 65 -4.94 -5.72 7.01
CA ASN A 65 -4.80 -4.45 6.31
C ASN A 65 -5.75 -3.38 6.88
N ALA A 66 -7.03 -3.71 7.09
CA ALA A 66 -8.00 -2.79 7.68
C ALA A 66 -7.57 -2.32 9.08
N ALA A 67 -7.08 -3.24 9.91
CA ALA A 67 -6.53 -2.94 11.23
C ALA A 67 -5.30 -2.02 11.14
N THR A 68 -4.36 -2.31 10.22
CA THR A 68 -3.20 -1.45 9.96
C THR A 68 -3.64 -0.03 9.59
N SER A 69 -4.61 0.08 8.67
CA SER A 69 -5.15 1.35 8.24
C SER A 69 -5.84 2.12 9.36
N ALA A 70 -6.68 1.46 10.17
CA ALA A 70 -7.37 2.07 11.29
C ALA A 70 -6.40 2.57 12.37
N LEU A 71 -5.40 1.76 12.74
CA LEU A 71 -4.35 2.15 13.67
C LEU A 71 -3.54 3.33 13.15
N ARG A 72 -3.23 3.34 11.85
CA ARG A 72 -2.46 4.42 11.22
C ARG A 72 -3.25 5.72 11.17
N LEU A 73 -4.57 5.64 10.95
CA LEU A 73 -5.45 6.80 11.05
C LEU A 73 -5.50 7.34 12.47
N HIS A 74 -5.67 6.47 13.46
CA HIS A 74 -5.66 6.87 14.87
C HIS A 74 -4.33 7.56 15.25
N GLN A 75 -3.19 7.04 14.78
CA GLN A 75 -1.88 7.65 15.01
C GLN A 75 -1.76 9.05 14.37
N ARG A 76 -2.37 9.27 13.20
CA ARG A 76 -2.21 10.51 12.42
C ARG A 76 -3.23 11.58 12.74
N LEU A 77 -4.43 11.20 13.14
CA LEU A 77 -5.58 12.09 13.28
C LEU A 77 -6.09 12.13 14.72
N HIS A 78 -5.18 12.21 15.69
CA HIS A 78 -5.53 12.35 17.10
C HIS A 78 -5.48 13.83 17.53
N PRO A 79 -6.47 14.36 18.27
CA PRO A 79 -7.70 13.70 18.73
C PRO A 79 -8.79 13.62 17.64
N VAL A 80 -9.67 12.62 17.75
CA VAL A 80 -10.82 12.46 16.85
C VAL A 80 -11.84 13.56 17.13
N SER A 81 -12.28 14.26 16.08
CA SER A 81 -13.34 15.28 16.18
C SER A 81 -14.38 15.09 15.08
N PHE A 82 -15.65 15.33 15.38
CA PHE A 82 -16.75 15.21 14.41
C PHE A 82 -16.98 16.54 13.69
N THR A 83 -15.91 17.07 13.07
CA THR A 83 -15.97 18.31 12.30
C THR A 83 -15.84 18.05 10.81
N ARG A 84 -16.40 18.95 9.98
CA ARG A 84 -16.20 18.91 8.52
C ARG A 84 -14.72 18.93 8.16
N GLN A 85 -13.92 19.70 8.89
CA GLN A 85 -12.47 19.78 8.68
C GLN A 85 -11.79 18.43 8.94
N PHE A 86 -12.12 17.76 10.05
CA PHE A 86 -11.61 16.43 10.34
C PHE A 86 -12.01 15.41 9.27
N PHE A 87 -13.26 15.43 8.81
CA PHE A 87 -13.71 14.54 7.75
C PHE A 87 -12.96 14.77 6.43
N MET A 88 -12.75 16.03 6.04
CA MET A 88 -11.95 16.36 4.86
C MET A 88 -10.51 15.87 5.01
N GLN A 89 -9.90 16.05 6.17
CA GLN A 89 -8.55 15.54 6.46
C GLN A 89 -8.51 14.00 6.41
N LEU A 90 -9.49 13.32 7.00
CA LEU A 90 -9.64 11.87 6.98
C LEU A 90 -9.67 11.32 5.54
N MET A 91 -10.47 11.93 4.66
CA MET A 91 -10.56 11.52 3.24
C MET A 91 -9.27 11.77 2.44
N THR A 92 -8.32 12.57 2.95
CA THR A 92 -7.02 12.77 2.29
C THR A 92 -5.94 11.79 2.75
N GLU A 93 -6.20 11.01 3.81
CA GLU A 93 -5.24 10.02 4.32
C GLU A 93 -5.26 8.74 3.48
N ASP A 94 -4.09 8.31 2.99
CA ASP A 94 -3.94 7.05 2.26
C ASP A 94 -4.45 5.84 3.07
N SER A 95 -4.29 5.88 4.40
CA SER A 95 -4.80 4.84 5.30
C SER A 95 -6.33 4.78 5.29
N CYS A 96 -7.02 5.91 5.11
CA CYS A 96 -8.48 5.91 4.91
C CYS A 96 -8.84 5.25 3.58
N HIS A 97 -8.11 5.55 2.50
CA HIS A 97 -8.33 4.93 1.20
C HIS A 97 -8.18 3.41 1.29
N TYR A 98 -7.13 2.93 1.97
CA TYR A 98 -6.89 1.51 2.16
C TYR A 98 -7.85 0.83 3.14
N LEU A 99 -8.51 1.58 4.03
CA LEU A 99 -9.62 1.08 4.83
C LEU A 99 -10.84 0.83 3.95
N PHE A 100 -11.20 1.78 3.07
CA PHE A 100 -12.26 1.59 2.06
C PHE A 100 -11.94 0.43 1.13
N TYR A 101 -10.69 0.33 0.67
CA TYR A 101 -10.23 -0.78 -0.16
C TYR A 101 -10.52 -2.14 0.49
N ALA A 102 -10.14 -2.31 1.77
CA ALA A 102 -10.43 -3.54 2.49
C ALA A 102 -11.94 -3.81 2.59
N MET A 103 -12.74 -2.80 2.94
CA MET A 103 -14.19 -2.94 3.05
C MET A 103 -14.85 -3.35 1.73
N ILE A 104 -14.39 -2.82 0.59
CA ILE A 104 -14.93 -3.19 -0.74
C ILE A 104 -14.78 -4.69 -1.00
N PHE A 105 -13.62 -5.27 -0.68
CA PHE A 105 -13.30 -6.66 -1.02
C PHE A 105 -13.61 -7.68 0.08
N LEU A 106 -13.90 -7.23 1.30
CA LEU A 106 -14.40 -8.12 2.37
C LEU A 106 -15.78 -8.74 2.02
N TYR A 107 -16.58 -8.08 1.18
CA TYR A 107 -17.91 -8.56 0.77
C TYR A 107 -17.94 -9.26 -0.60
N VAL A 108 -16.78 -9.47 -1.22
CA VAL A 108 -16.64 -10.10 -2.54
C VAL A 108 -15.90 -11.44 -2.37
N PRO A 109 -16.16 -12.47 -3.20
CA PRO A 109 -15.36 -13.69 -3.20
C PRO A 109 -13.87 -13.39 -3.40
N PRO A 110 -12.95 -14.25 -2.93
CA PRO A 110 -11.52 -13.97 -2.96
C PRO A 110 -10.99 -13.66 -4.36
N VAL A 111 -10.33 -12.52 -4.49
CA VAL A 111 -9.65 -12.09 -5.71
C VAL A 111 -8.16 -11.95 -5.40
N THR A 112 -7.34 -12.86 -5.92
CA THR A 112 -5.89 -12.90 -5.64
C THR A 112 -5.19 -11.55 -5.86
N LEU A 113 -5.53 -10.85 -6.95
CA LEU A 113 -4.90 -9.57 -7.31
C LEU A 113 -5.12 -8.48 -6.25
N VAL A 114 -6.18 -8.58 -5.45
CA VAL A 114 -6.49 -7.63 -4.36
C VAL A 114 -5.47 -7.71 -3.22
N LEU A 115 -4.86 -8.88 -3.00
CA LEU A 115 -3.86 -9.03 -1.94
C LEU A 115 -2.53 -8.34 -2.30
N LEU A 116 -2.22 -8.18 -3.58
CA LEU A 116 -0.94 -7.66 -4.02
C LEU A 116 -0.62 -6.25 -3.45
N PRO A 117 -1.48 -5.22 -3.60
CA PRO A 117 -1.16 -3.90 -3.07
C PRO A 117 -1.06 -3.86 -1.54
N VAL A 118 -1.95 -4.56 -0.83
CA VAL A 118 -1.95 -4.58 0.64
C VAL A 118 -0.75 -5.34 1.22
N ALA A 119 -0.33 -6.42 0.55
CA ALA A 119 0.85 -7.18 0.94
C ALA A 119 2.13 -6.38 0.66
N LEU A 120 2.24 -5.71 -0.48
CA LEU A 120 3.41 -4.90 -0.83
C LEU A 120 3.57 -3.67 0.08
N PHE A 121 2.47 -2.98 0.41
CA PHE A 121 2.52 -1.90 1.41
C PHE A 121 2.93 -2.43 2.79
N SER A 122 2.41 -3.59 3.18
CA SER A 122 2.80 -4.25 4.44
C SER A 122 4.27 -4.63 4.43
N LEU A 123 4.79 -5.15 3.31
CA LEU A 123 6.18 -5.53 3.13
C LEU A 123 7.12 -4.33 3.30
N LEU A 124 6.86 -3.23 2.59
CA LEU A 124 7.67 -2.02 2.67
C LEU A 124 7.78 -1.51 4.10
N HIS A 125 6.63 -1.35 4.76
CA HIS A 125 6.60 -0.76 6.09
C HIS A 125 7.03 -1.72 7.20
N ALA A 126 6.81 -3.02 7.03
CA ALA A 126 7.33 -4.03 7.95
C ALA A 126 8.85 -4.13 7.85
N ALA A 127 9.42 -4.07 6.64
CA ALA A 127 10.86 -4.12 6.42
C ALA A 127 11.56 -2.93 7.12
N SER A 128 11.12 -1.70 6.87
CA SER A 128 11.74 -0.52 7.47
C SER A 128 11.65 -0.50 9.01
N TYR A 129 10.51 -0.92 9.59
CA TYR A 129 10.42 -0.98 11.05
C TYR A 129 11.21 -2.16 11.65
N SER A 130 11.32 -3.28 10.92
CA SER A 130 12.16 -4.41 11.36
C SER A 130 13.64 -4.03 11.43
N LEU A 131 14.12 -3.14 10.55
CA LEU A 131 15.48 -2.60 10.64
C LEU A 131 15.69 -1.82 11.95
N GLN A 132 14.74 -0.96 12.30
CA GLN A 132 14.77 -0.21 13.57
C GLN A 132 14.78 -1.16 14.78
N LEU A 133 13.97 -2.22 14.77
CA LEU A 133 13.97 -3.23 15.83
C LEU A 133 15.31 -3.99 15.88
N LEU A 134 15.92 -4.28 14.74
CA LEU A 134 17.21 -4.97 14.70
C LEU A 134 18.37 -4.09 15.20
N ASP A 135 18.30 -2.78 14.93
CA ASP A 135 19.26 -1.80 15.40
C ASP A 135 19.17 -1.57 16.92
N THR A 136 17.95 -1.53 17.47
CA THR A 136 17.73 -1.46 18.93
C THR A 136 18.18 -2.73 19.65
N LEU A 137 17.99 -3.90 19.03
CA LEU A 137 18.47 -5.17 19.58
C LEU A 137 20.01 -5.29 19.53
N GLY A 138 20.68 -4.53 18.67
CA GLY A 138 22.13 -4.59 18.50
C GLY A 138 22.63 -5.86 17.81
N GLN A 139 21.74 -6.65 17.20
CA GLN A 139 22.12 -7.85 16.45
C GLN A 139 22.70 -7.46 15.09
N ASN A 140 24.01 -7.22 15.08
CA ASN A 140 24.78 -7.00 13.86
C ASN A 140 24.99 -8.29 13.05
N SER A 141 24.70 -9.46 13.63
CA SER A 141 24.97 -10.79 13.05
C SER A 141 23.89 -11.32 12.11
N TRP A 142 22.68 -10.73 12.08
CA TRP A 142 21.60 -11.15 11.17
C TRP A 142 21.74 -10.49 9.80
N TRP A 143 22.91 -10.69 9.19
CA TRP A 143 23.28 -10.10 7.91
C TRP A 143 22.25 -10.41 6.80
N GLY A 144 21.66 -11.62 6.80
CA GLY A 144 20.66 -12.04 5.81
C GLY A 144 19.35 -11.24 5.93
N ALA A 145 18.87 -11.00 7.16
CA ALA A 145 17.68 -10.20 7.39
C ALA A 145 17.92 -8.73 7.00
N ARG A 146 19.10 -8.18 7.32
CA ARG A 146 19.50 -6.82 6.91
C ARG A 146 19.56 -6.69 5.39
N LEU A 147 20.19 -7.66 4.71
CA LEU A 147 20.28 -7.68 3.25
C LEU A 147 18.88 -7.73 2.61
N ALA A 148 17.99 -8.59 3.09
CA ALA A 148 16.62 -8.67 2.58
C ALA A 148 15.87 -7.34 2.75
N ILE A 149 15.99 -6.70 3.91
CA ILE A 149 15.37 -5.39 4.16
C ILE A 149 15.96 -4.33 3.22
N SER A 150 17.28 -4.27 3.07
CA SER A 150 17.94 -3.32 2.18
C SER A 150 17.53 -3.51 0.72
N ILE A 151 17.31 -4.76 0.26
CA ILE A 151 16.78 -5.04 -1.08
C ILE A 151 15.37 -4.48 -1.24
N VAL A 152 14.50 -4.67 -0.24
CA VAL A 152 13.13 -4.14 -0.25
C VAL A 152 13.15 -2.61 -0.30
N GLU A 153 14.00 -1.97 0.49
CA GLU A 153 14.14 -0.51 0.50
C GLU A 153 14.71 0.03 -0.80
N PHE A 154 15.70 -0.65 -1.37
CA PHE A 154 16.26 -0.33 -2.69
C PHE A 154 15.21 -0.43 -3.81
N GLN A 155 14.34 -1.44 -3.74
CA GLN A 155 13.26 -1.66 -4.72
C GLN A 155 11.97 -0.88 -4.38
N SER A 156 11.96 -0.04 -3.34
CA SER A 156 10.76 0.64 -2.85
C SER A 156 9.99 1.41 -3.93
N ARG A 157 10.72 2.13 -4.80
CA ARG A 157 10.13 2.86 -5.93
C ARG A 157 9.41 1.92 -6.90
N ASN A 158 10.03 0.80 -7.25
CA ASN A 158 9.44 -0.18 -8.17
C ASN A 158 8.24 -0.87 -7.54
N ILE A 159 8.31 -1.17 -6.25
CA ILE A 159 7.18 -1.72 -5.48
C ILE A 159 5.99 -0.74 -5.49
N LEU A 160 6.22 0.56 -5.23
CA LEU A 160 5.17 1.57 -5.25
C LEU A 160 4.56 1.77 -6.64
N ARG A 161 5.37 1.68 -7.70
CA ARG A 161 4.88 1.66 -9.09
C ARG A 161 4.03 0.42 -9.37
N LEU A 162 4.46 -0.77 -8.94
CA LEU A 162 3.70 -2.01 -9.08
C LEU A 162 2.36 -1.96 -8.34
N ILE A 163 2.33 -1.40 -7.12
CA ILE A 163 1.10 -1.17 -6.37
C ILE A 163 0.17 -0.26 -7.17
N SER A 164 0.67 0.89 -7.63
CA SER A 164 -0.11 1.86 -8.41
C SER A 164 -0.67 1.28 -9.71
N PHE A 165 0.14 0.50 -10.43
CA PHE A 165 -0.30 -0.21 -11.61
C PHE A 165 -1.42 -1.21 -11.30
N THR A 166 -1.27 -1.97 -10.21
CA THR A 166 -2.29 -2.92 -9.76
C THR A 166 -3.58 -2.24 -9.35
N GLU A 167 -3.49 -1.13 -8.60
CA GLU A 167 -4.65 -0.30 -8.22
C GLU A 167 -5.44 0.15 -9.46
N ILE A 168 -4.75 0.60 -10.50
CA ILE A 168 -5.38 1.04 -11.76
C ILE A 168 -6.01 -0.14 -12.49
N PHE A 169 -5.28 -1.25 -12.64
CA PHE A 169 -5.76 -2.42 -13.37
C PHE A 169 -6.95 -3.13 -12.71
N LEU A 170 -7.07 -3.03 -11.38
CA LEU A 170 -8.22 -3.55 -10.66
C LEU A 170 -9.53 -2.86 -11.04
N MET A 171 -9.52 -1.63 -11.57
CA MET A 171 -10.75 -0.95 -11.98
C MET A 171 -11.49 -1.68 -13.11
N PRO A 172 -10.91 -1.90 -14.31
CA PRO A 172 -11.57 -2.73 -15.32
C PRO A 172 -11.80 -4.17 -14.85
N PHE A 173 -10.94 -4.70 -13.96
CA PHE A 173 -11.14 -6.03 -13.40
C PHE A 173 -12.42 -6.13 -12.53
N THR A 174 -12.78 -5.09 -11.77
CA THR A 174 -14.04 -5.07 -11.00
C THR A 174 -15.27 -5.10 -11.89
N VAL A 175 -15.20 -4.53 -13.09
CA VAL A 175 -16.28 -4.64 -14.10
C VAL A 175 -16.39 -6.08 -14.59
N VAL A 176 -15.26 -6.75 -14.86
CA VAL A 176 -15.24 -8.18 -15.22
C VAL A 176 -15.84 -9.04 -14.12
N LEU A 177 -15.58 -8.75 -12.84
CA LEU A 177 -16.17 -9.50 -11.72
C LEU A 177 -17.71 -9.44 -11.70
N ILE A 178 -18.31 -8.31 -12.11
CA ILE A 178 -19.77 -8.21 -12.26
C ILE A 178 -20.26 -9.10 -13.40
N LEU A 179 -19.59 -9.06 -14.55
CA LEU A 179 -19.95 -9.89 -15.70
C LEU A 179 -19.87 -11.39 -15.38
N LEU A 180 -18.97 -11.77 -14.47
CA LEU A 180 -18.84 -13.13 -13.96
C LEU A 180 -19.80 -13.47 -12.81
N GLY A 181 -20.68 -12.54 -12.39
CA GLY A 181 -21.60 -12.72 -11.26
C GLY A 181 -20.90 -12.84 -9.90
N ARG A 182 -19.64 -12.43 -9.79
CA ARG A 182 -18.84 -12.51 -8.56
C ARG A 182 -18.89 -11.23 -7.72
N ALA A 183 -19.38 -10.13 -8.27
CA ALA A 183 -19.50 -8.86 -7.55
C ALA A 183 -20.80 -8.15 -7.93
N GLY A 184 -21.33 -7.33 -7.02
CA GLY A 184 -22.47 -6.45 -7.29
C GLY A 184 -22.04 -5.14 -7.94
N LEU A 185 -23.00 -4.37 -8.47
CA LEU A 185 -22.77 -3.05 -9.08
C LEU A 185 -22.11 -2.04 -8.13
N PHE A 186 -22.26 -2.23 -6.82
CA PHE A 186 -21.64 -1.40 -5.81
C PHE A 186 -20.10 -1.49 -5.82
N THR A 187 -19.53 -2.65 -6.15
CA THR A 187 -18.08 -2.89 -6.13
C THR A 187 -17.28 -1.95 -7.05
N PRO A 188 -17.52 -1.87 -8.38
CA PRO A 188 -16.78 -0.96 -9.25
C PRO A 188 -17.07 0.51 -8.93
N PHE A 189 -18.26 0.85 -8.45
CA PHE A 189 -18.60 2.22 -8.08
C PHE A 189 -17.74 2.68 -6.89
N MET A 190 -17.69 1.89 -5.84
CA MET A 190 -16.84 2.18 -4.68
C MET A 190 -15.36 2.09 -5.02
N TYR A 191 -14.98 1.15 -5.88
CA TYR A 191 -13.60 1.03 -6.33
C TYR A 191 -13.15 2.25 -7.16
N TYR A 192 -14.03 2.81 -7.98
CA TYR A 192 -13.78 4.07 -8.67
C TYR A 192 -13.57 5.23 -7.69
N GLN A 193 -14.38 5.33 -6.62
CA GLN A 193 -14.17 6.33 -5.56
C GLN A 193 -12.82 6.14 -4.85
N PHE A 194 -12.44 4.89 -4.55
CA PHE A 194 -11.11 4.58 -4.03
C PHE A 194 -10.02 5.08 -4.98
N LEU A 195 -10.09 4.74 -6.27
CA LEU A 195 -9.08 5.11 -7.25
C LEU A 195 -9.00 6.63 -7.46
N LEU A 196 -10.14 7.33 -7.39
CA LEU A 196 -10.19 8.78 -7.44
C LEU A 196 -9.48 9.43 -6.26
N MET A 197 -9.67 8.89 -5.05
CA MET A 197 -8.95 9.34 -3.86
C MET A 197 -7.45 9.10 -3.98
N ARG A 198 -7.04 7.93 -4.49
CA ARG A 198 -5.62 7.60 -4.75
C ARG A 198 -5.00 8.53 -5.78
N TYR A 199 -5.71 8.83 -6.87
CA TYR A 199 -5.27 9.77 -7.90
C TYR A 199 -5.07 11.19 -7.36
N ARG A 200 -5.96 11.64 -6.45
CA ARG A 200 -5.92 12.96 -5.82
C ARG A 200 -4.94 13.06 -4.65
N SER A 201 -4.37 11.94 -4.18
CA SER A 201 -3.47 11.95 -3.02
C SER A 201 -2.25 12.83 -3.29
N ARG A 202 -2.05 13.82 -2.42
CA ARG A 202 -0.87 14.70 -2.46
C ARG A 202 0.37 14.03 -1.86
N ARG A 203 0.17 13.09 -0.93
CA ARG A 203 1.25 12.37 -0.25
C ARG A 203 1.83 11.25 -1.11
N ASN A 204 1.00 10.61 -1.91
CA ASN A 204 1.41 9.50 -2.76
C ASN A 204 1.14 9.84 -4.24
N PRO A 205 2.15 10.35 -4.97
CA PRO A 205 1.97 10.72 -6.38
C PRO A 205 2.00 9.53 -7.34
N TYR A 206 2.30 8.30 -6.87
CA TYR A 206 2.60 7.16 -7.74
C TYR A 206 1.41 6.72 -8.58
N THR A 207 0.17 6.75 -8.05
CA THR A 207 -1.04 6.43 -8.83
C THR A 207 -1.21 7.40 -9.99
N ARG A 208 -1.07 8.71 -9.73
CA ARG A 208 -1.15 9.74 -10.78
C ARG A 208 -0.04 9.59 -11.80
N ASN A 209 1.20 9.40 -11.36
CA ASN A 209 2.34 9.22 -12.25
C ASN A 209 2.16 7.98 -13.13
N MET A 210 1.65 6.88 -12.57
CA MET A 210 1.37 5.66 -13.33
C MET A 210 0.28 5.86 -14.38
N PHE A 211 -0.78 6.63 -14.10
CA PHE A 211 -1.75 6.99 -15.12
C PHE A 211 -1.12 7.78 -16.29
N LEU A 212 -0.22 8.72 -15.99
CA LEU A 212 0.51 9.47 -17.01
C LEU A 212 1.45 8.56 -17.83
N GLU A 213 2.18 7.68 -17.15
CA GLU A 213 3.05 6.69 -17.80
C GLU A 213 2.25 5.75 -18.71
N LEU A 214 1.13 5.19 -18.22
CA LEU A 214 0.26 4.31 -18.99
C LEU A 214 -0.35 5.02 -20.19
N ARG A 215 -0.79 6.28 -20.02
CA ARG A 215 -1.28 7.08 -21.13
C ARG A 215 -0.22 7.26 -22.21
N ALA A 216 0.99 7.69 -21.83
CA ALA A 216 2.09 7.88 -22.77
C ALA A 216 2.46 6.57 -23.48
N LEU A 217 2.49 5.44 -22.76
CA LEU A 217 2.74 4.12 -23.34
C LEU A 217 1.66 3.71 -24.35
N LEU A 218 0.39 3.93 -24.03
CA LEU A 218 -0.74 3.63 -24.91
C LEU A 218 -0.74 4.52 -26.15
N GLU A 219 -0.54 5.83 -26.00
CA GLU A 219 -0.45 6.77 -27.13
C GLU A 219 0.74 6.43 -28.04
N ASN A 220 1.91 6.14 -27.46
CA ASN A 220 3.08 5.71 -28.22
C ASN A 220 2.83 4.38 -28.95
N ALA A 221 2.14 3.42 -28.33
CA ALA A 221 1.77 2.16 -28.98
C ALA A 221 0.77 2.37 -30.13
N ALA A 222 -0.21 3.26 -29.94
CA ALA A 222 -1.21 3.60 -30.96
C ALA A 222 -0.59 4.30 -32.18
N ASN A 223 0.45 5.10 -31.98
CA ASN A 223 1.13 5.87 -33.02
C ASN A 223 2.23 5.12 -33.77
N LYS A 224 2.55 3.87 -33.38
CA LYS A 224 3.52 3.06 -34.12
C LYS A 224 3.01 2.75 -35.54
N PRO A 225 3.87 2.85 -36.58
CA PRO A 225 3.47 2.53 -37.95
C PRO A 225 2.97 1.10 -38.16
N SER A 226 3.39 0.17 -37.30
CA SER A 226 2.99 -1.24 -37.33
C SER A 226 1.64 -1.53 -36.68
N THR A 227 0.99 -0.54 -36.06
CA THR A 227 -0.28 -0.74 -35.34
C THR A 227 -1.47 -0.67 -36.30
N PRO A 228 -2.29 -1.74 -36.44
CA PRO A 228 -3.47 -1.72 -37.30
C PRO A 228 -4.47 -0.63 -36.88
N ALA A 229 -5.16 -0.03 -37.87
CA ALA A 229 -6.07 1.09 -37.64
C ALA A 229 -7.15 0.80 -36.58
N PHE A 230 -7.70 -0.42 -36.59
CA PHE A 230 -8.68 -0.87 -35.59
C PHE A 230 -8.12 -0.82 -34.16
N LEU A 231 -6.90 -1.35 -33.95
CA LEU A 231 -6.27 -1.38 -32.63
C LEU A 231 -5.93 0.03 -32.15
N ARG A 232 -5.42 0.88 -33.05
CA ARG A 232 -5.20 2.31 -32.77
C ARG A 232 -6.47 2.98 -32.27
N ASN A 233 -7.60 2.78 -32.96
CA ASN A 233 -8.88 3.40 -32.59
C ASN A 233 -9.35 2.92 -31.20
N ILE A 234 -9.21 1.63 -30.88
CA ILE A 234 -9.54 1.10 -29.56
C ILE A 234 -8.67 1.75 -28.48
N ILE A 235 -7.35 1.79 -28.68
CA ILE A 235 -6.42 2.35 -27.69
C ILE A 235 -6.76 3.83 -27.43
N MET A 236 -6.94 4.62 -28.49
CA MET A 236 -7.27 6.04 -28.35
C MET A 236 -8.63 6.27 -27.69
N SER A 237 -9.61 5.39 -27.95
CA SER A 237 -10.91 5.42 -27.27
C SER A 237 -10.78 5.15 -25.77
N ILE A 238 -9.98 4.15 -25.38
CA ILE A 238 -9.72 3.83 -23.96
C ILE A 238 -9.03 5.02 -23.27
N VAL A 239 -8.01 5.60 -23.91
CA VAL A 239 -7.30 6.78 -23.37
C VAL A 239 -8.26 7.95 -23.19
N THR A 240 -9.06 8.26 -24.22
CA THR A 240 -10.03 9.37 -24.18
C THR A 240 -11.08 9.14 -23.10
N PHE A 241 -11.65 7.93 -23.01
CA PHE A 241 -12.61 7.58 -21.98
C PHE A 241 -12.03 7.72 -20.58
N THR A 242 -10.83 7.19 -20.34
CA THR A 242 -10.15 7.29 -19.05
C THR A 242 -9.86 8.74 -18.67
N CYS A 243 -9.43 9.56 -19.64
CA CYS A 243 -9.19 11.00 -19.40
C CYS A 243 -10.47 11.76 -19.06
N ARG A 244 -11.62 11.41 -19.64
CA ARG A 244 -12.91 12.01 -19.29
C ARG A 244 -13.34 11.69 -17.86
N LEU A 245 -12.92 10.56 -17.32
CA LEU A 245 -13.18 10.15 -15.93
C LEU A 245 -12.18 10.74 -14.93
N ALA A 246 -11.09 11.33 -15.40
CA ALA A 246 -10.09 11.92 -14.53
C ALA A 246 -10.60 13.25 -13.96
N PRO A 247 -10.37 13.54 -12.67
CA PRO A 247 -10.75 14.81 -12.10
C PRO A 247 -9.88 15.94 -12.65
N GLU A 248 -10.48 17.11 -12.84
CA GLU A 248 -9.74 18.34 -13.10
C GLU A 248 -8.78 18.61 -11.95
N MET A 249 -7.49 18.76 -12.26
CA MET A 249 -6.51 19.07 -11.24
C MET A 249 -6.51 20.58 -11.01
N PRO A 250 -6.57 21.04 -9.74
CA PRO A 250 -6.26 22.43 -9.43
C PRO A 250 -4.86 22.74 -9.97
N ALA A 251 -4.70 23.88 -10.64
CA ALA A 251 -3.39 24.39 -11.02
C ALA A 251 -2.47 24.37 -9.79
N GLN A 252 -1.26 23.82 -9.94
CA GLN A 252 -0.25 23.78 -8.89
C GLN A 252 0.31 25.18 -8.63
#